data_AF-A0A8S2UQY8-F1
#
_entry.id   AF-A0A8S2UQY8-F1
#
_cell.length_a   1.000
_cell.length_b   1.000
_cell.length_c   1.000
_cell.angle_alpha   90.00
_cell.angle_beta   90.00
_cell.angle_gamma   90.00
#
_symmetry.space_group_name_H-M   'P 1'
#
loop_
_entity.id
_entity.type
_entity.pdbx_description
1 polymer ?
#
loop_
_entity_poly.entity_id
_entity_poly.type
_entity_poly.pdbx_seq_one_letter_code
_entity_poly.pdbx_strand_id
1 'polypeptide(L)'
;MWILSRTLFLQHNGKMIALKNLRYYYVFAYFNFFFDCFLGMVSCALRVTKASIAALIYLPRLDYCIFGRSLEKLDQGFISYASFIHMECLHSHPVLIIFCSYIRERLEERQFLLNYYKKEANSREELNIYTRQRFIRFRWLLLYTLVKNEYLKQFRKHQVNNWNMTSAESFNEFLIRTVFKRFQHTTSKSLGDLTTKNQMTTLNEDNNGGMCTTLLLDNNDDQQTSKRPIYKTL
;
A
#
# COMPACT_ATOMS: atom_id res chain seq x y z
N MET A 1 -31.28 -7.92 -28.59
CA MET A 1 -31.42 -6.53 -29.07
C MET A 1 -30.78 -6.25 -30.42
N TRP A 2 -29.54 -6.68 -30.66
CA TRP A 2 -28.82 -6.40 -31.91
C TRP A 2 -29.52 -6.92 -33.19
N ILE A 3 -30.16 -8.09 -33.14
CA ILE A 3 -30.87 -8.68 -34.29
C ILE A 3 -32.18 -7.93 -34.64
N LEU A 4 -32.98 -7.50 -33.65
CA LEU A 4 -34.27 -6.84 -33.90
C LEU A 4 -34.12 -5.44 -34.50
N SER A 5 -33.10 -4.69 -34.09
CA SER A 5 -32.80 -3.38 -34.70
C SER A 5 -32.52 -3.52 -36.21
N ARG A 6 -31.85 -4.61 -36.61
CA ARG A 6 -31.45 -4.87 -37.99
C ARG A 6 -32.61 -5.34 -38.88
N THR A 7 -33.59 -6.07 -38.34
CA THR A 7 -34.65 -6.72 -39.14
C THR A 7 -35.99 -5.98 -39.12
N LEU A 8 -36.32 -5.25 -38.05
CA LEU A 8 -37.65 -4.65 -37.85
C LEU A 8 -37.72 -3.15 -38.18
N PHE A 9 -36.62 -2.40 -38.05
CA PHE A 9 -36.61 -0.94 -38.25
C PHE A 9 -35.97 -0.43 -39.53
N LEU A 10 -35.01 -1.18 -40.10
CA LEU A 10 -34.26 -0.74 -41.27
C LEU A 10 -34.94 -1.22 -42.56
N GLN A 11 -35.55 -0.31 -43.30
CA GLN A 11 -36.03 -0.63 -44.63
C GLN A 11 -34.85 -0.83 -45.59
N HIS A 12 -34.79 -2.01 -46.21
CA HIS A 12 -33.76 -2.39 -47.18
C HIS A 12 -32.31 -2.35 -46.63
N ASN A 13 -32.06 -2.96 -45.46
CA ASN A 13 -30.70 -3.17 -44.92
C ASN A 13 -29.83 -1.90 -44.86
N GLY A 14 -30.42 -0.73 -44.57
CA GLY A 14 -29.67 0.50 -44.30
C GLY A 14 -29.33 1.35 -45.52
N LYS A 15 -29.93 1.07 -46.70
CA LYS A 15 -29.76 1.93 -47.89
C LYS A 15 -30.47 3.29 -47.77
N MET A 16 -31.54 3.38 -46.98
CA MET A 16 -32.22 4.65 -46.68
C MET A 16 -32.67 4.69 -45.23
N ILE A 17 -32.53 5.84 -44.57
CA ILE A 17 -32.87 6.06 -43.15
C ILE A 17 -34.38 6.29 -42.95
N ALA A 18 -35.22 5.53 -43.65
CA ALA A 18 -36.67 5.70 -43.63
C ALA A 18 -37.33 4.57 -42.81
N LEU A 19 -37.98 4.95 -41.70
CA LEU A 19 -38.79 4.02 -40.90
C LEU A 19 -40.15 3.80 -41.58
N LYS A 20 -40.50 2.54 -41.81
CA LYS A 20 -41.73 2.19 -42.54
C LYS A 20 -43.01 2.38 -41.73
N ASN A 21 -42.93 2.40 -40.39
CA ASN A 21 -44.06 2.69 -39.50
C ASN A 21 -43.60 3.22 -38.12
N LEU A 22 -43.74 4.53 -37.88
CA LEU A 22 -43.32 5.18 -36.63
C LEU A 22 -44.10 4.70 -35.39
N ARG A 23 -45.38 4.34 -35.56
CA ARG A 23 -46.26 3.97 -34.44
C ARG A 23 -45.83 2.65 -33.77
N TYR A 24 -45.44 1.65 -34.56
CA TYR A 24 -44.93 0.38 -34.02
C TYR A 24 -43.52 0.53 -33.41
N TYR A 25 -42.72 1.49 -33.91
CA TYR A 25 -41.43 1.83 -33.30
C TYR A 25 -41.58 2.27 -31.86
N TYR A 26 -42.48 3.21 -31.58
CA TYR A 26 -42.67 3.70 -30.22
C TYR A 26 -43.17 2.61 -29.27
N VAL A 27 -44.11 1.76 -29.70
CA VAL A 27 -44.58 0.62 -28.88
C VAL A 27 -43.44 -0.36 -28.60
N PHE A 28 -42.64 -0.70 -29.61
CA PHE A 28 -41.49 -1.58 -29.44
C PHE A 28 -40.40 -0.99 -28.53
N ALA A 29 -40.08 0.30 -28.71
CA ALA A 29 -39.11 1.02 -27.89
C ALA A 29 -39.54 1.07 -26.42
N TYR A 30 -40.83 1.26 -26.15
CA TYR A 30 -41.39 1.21 -24.80
C TYR A 30 -41.24 -0.16 -24.15
N PHE A 31 -41.57 -1.24 -24.88
CA PHE A 31 -41.34 -2.61 -24.42
C PHE A 31 -39.85 -2.87 -24.14
N ASN A 32 -38.99 -2.39 -25.02
CA ASN A 32 -37.55 -2.59 -24.90
C ASN A 32 -36.96 -1.87 -23.67
N PHE A 33 -37.40 -0.65 -23.40
CA PHE A 33 -37.01 0.09 -22.19
C PHE A 33 -37.36 -0.71 -20.91
N PHE A 34 -38.52 -1.37 -20.88
CA PHE A 34 -38.90 -2.23 -19.76
C PHE A 34 -37.98 -3.46 -19.62
N PHE A 35 -37.63 -4.12 -20.73
CA PHE A 35 -36.69 -5.23 -20.73
C PHE A 35 -35.28 -4.80 -20.33
N ASP A 36 -34.82 -3.64 -20.77
CA ASP A 36 -33.52 -3.08 -20.39
C ASP A 36 -33.45 -2.80 -18.88
N CYS A 37 -34.54 -2.31 -18.29
CA CYS A 37 -34.66 -2.16 -16.83
C CYS A 37 -34.58 -3.51 -16.11
N PHE A 38 -35.31 -4.52 -16.60
CA PHE A 38 -35.28 -5.87 -16.02
C PHE A 38 -33.90 -6.52 -16.15
N LEU A 39 -33.26 -6.41 -17.31
CA LEU A 39 -31.89 -6.89 -17.54
C LEU A 39 -30.88 -6.16 -16.65
N GLY A 40 -31.09 -4.86 -16.40
CA GLY A 40 -30.30 -4.09 -15.43
C GLY A 40 -30.39 -4.67 -14.02
N MET A 41 -31.61 -4.97 -13.56
CA MET A 41 -31.83 -5.62 -12.25
C MET A 41 -31.17 -6.99 -12.17
N VAL A 42 -31.36 -7.85 -13.19
CA VAL A 42 -30.75 -9.18 -13.24
C VAL A 42 -29.22 -9.09 -13.29
N SER A 43 -28.66 -8.16 -14.06
CA SER A 43 -27.21 -7.93 -14.12
C SER A 43 -26.65 -7.45 -12.79
N CYS A 44 -27.36 -6.59 -12.07
CA CYS A 44 -26.97 -6.14 -10.74
C CYS A 44 -26.97 -7.31 -9.75
N ALA A 45 -28.02 -8.13 -9.75
CA ALA A 45 -28.11 -9.33 -8.91
C ALA A 45 -26.95 -10.29 -9.20
N LEU A 46 -26.70 -10.62 -10.47
CA LEU A 46 -25.58 -11.47 -10.87
C LEU A 46 -24.22 -10.89 -10.47
N ARG A 47 -24.04 -9.58 -10.52
CA ARG A 47 -22.81 -8.90 -10.08
C ARG A 47 -22.59 -9.09 -8.59
N VAL A 48 -23.63 -8.91 -7.77
CA VAL A 48 -23.56 -9.11 -6.31
C VAL A 48 -23.31 -10.58 -5.97
N THR A 49 -24.02 -11.52 -6.61
CA THR A 49 -23.81 -12.96 -6.40
C THR A 49 -22.38 -13.38 -6.74
N LYS A 50 -21.84 -12.97 -7.88
CA LYS A 50 -20.45 -13.28 -8.27
C LYS A 50 -19.43 -12.68 -7.29
N ALA A 51 -19.63 -11.44 -6.85
CA ALA A 51 -18.76 -10.80 -5.88
C ALA A 51 -18.79 -11.51 -4.51
N SER A 52 -19.97 -11.96 -4.06
CA SER A 52 -20.12 -12.70 -2.81
C SER A 52 -19.44 -14.08 -2.87
N ILE A 53 -19.62 -14.83 -3.95
CA ILE A 53 -18.93 -16.12 -4.16
C ILE A 53 -17.41 -15.93 -4.17
N ALA A 54 -16.93 -14.91 -4.89
CA ALA A 54 -15.50 -14.57 -4.90
C ALA A 54 -15.02 -14.23 -3.48
N ALA A 55 -15.75 -13.38 -2.75
CA ALA A 55 -15.41 -13.03 -1.37
C ALA A 55 -15.32 -14.29 -0.49
N LEU A 56 -16.27 -15.22 -0.56
CA LEU A 56 -16.24 -16.46 0.23
C LEU A 56 -15.04 -17.37 -0.10
N ILE A 57 -14.61 -17.44 -1.37
CA ILE A 57 -13.45 -18.25 -1.79
C ILE A 57 -12.13 -17.59 -1.35
N TYR A 58 -12.05 -16.26 -1.40
CA TYR A 58 -10.81 -15.53 -1.08
C TYR A 58 -10.68 -15.19 0.40
N LEU A 59 -11.76 -15.12 1.17
CA LEU A 59 -11.72 -14.83 2.61
C LEU A 59 -10.79 -15.78 3.41
N PRO A 60 -10.73 -17.11 3.16
CA PRO A 60 -9.76 -17.97 3.84
C PRO A 60 -8.32 -17.81 3.32
N ARG A 61 -8.10 -17.24 2.14
CA ARG A 61 -6.76 -16.94 1.60
C ARG A 61 -6.44 -15.46 1.80
N LEU A 62 -5.77 -15.15 2.91
CA LEU A 62 -5.32 -13.79 3.26
C LEU A 62 -4.27 -13.19 2.30
N ASP A 63 -3.83 -13.97 1.30
CA ASP A 63 -2.92 -13.52 0.25
C ASP A 63 -3.50 -12.40 -0.64
N TYR A 64 -4.83 -12.28 -0.73
CA TYR A 64 -5.49 -11.34 -1.62
C TYR A 64 -6.45 -10.41 -0.88
N CYS A 65 -6.21 -9.10 -0.98
CA CYS A 65 -7.20 -8.11 -0.59
C CYS A 65 -8.40 -8.14 -1.53
N ILE A 66 -9.58 -8.38 -0.97
CA ILE A 66 -10.86 -8.30 -1.70
C ILE A 66 -11.14 -6.85 -2.14
N PHE A 67 -10.63 -5.88 -1.39
CA PHE A 67 -10.75 -4.47 -1.71
C PHE A 67 -9.67 -4.04 -2.72
N GLY A 68 -10.04 -3.15 -3.64
CA GLY A 68 -9.08 -2.61 -4.62
C GLY A 68 -7.88 -1.93 -3.96
N ARG A 69 -6.80 -1.72 -4.72
CA ARG A 69 -5.48 -1.23 -4.22
C ARG A 69 -5.51 0.02 -3.34
N SER A 70 -6.54 0.87 -3.47
CA SER A 70 -6.71 2.05 -2.60
C SER A 70 -7.28 1.73 -1.21
N LEU A 71 -7.97 0.60 -1.07
CA LEU A 71 -8.68 0.15 0.12
C LEU A 71 -8.06 -1.08 0.78
N GLU A 72 -6.93 -1.56 0.26
CA GLU A 72 -6.08 -2.62 0.84
C GLU A 72 -5.76 -2.36 2.33
N LYS A 73 -5.75 -1.09 2.72
CA LYS A 73 -5.47 -0.61 4.08
C LYS A 73 -6.62 -0.76 5.07
N LEU A 74 -7.84 -0.99 4.57
CA LEU A 74 -9.01 -1.25 5.43
C LEU A 74 -9.08 -2.72 5.84
N ASP A 75 -8.36 -3.59 5.13
CA ASP A 75 -8.34 -5.01 5.39
C ASP A 75 -7.27 -5.36 6.44
N GLN A 76 -7.72 -5.51 7.69
CA GLN A 76 -6.84 -5.89 8.80
C GLN A 76 -6.21 -7.28 8.61
N GLY A 77 -6.94 -8.19 7.96
CA GLY A 77 -6.46 -9.54 7.69
C GLY A 77 -5.22 -9.49 6.80
N PHE A 78 -5.33 -8.80 5.67
CA PHE A 78 -4.20 -8.63 4.75
C PHE A 78 -3.01 -7.90 5.38
N ILE A 79 -3.24 -6.86 6.19
CA ILE A 79 -2.17 -6.15 6.89
C ILE A 79 -1.42 -7.08 7.85
N SER A 80 -2.15 -7.88 8.62
CA SER A 80 -1.53 -8.83 9.55
C SER A 80 -0.70 -9.88 8.82
N TYR A 81 -1.20 -10.39 7.69
CA TYR A 81 -0.49 -11.32 6.83
C TYR A 81 0.80 -10.71 6.25
N ALA A 82 0.74 -9.52 5.65
CA ALA A 82 1.91 -8.84 5.11
C ALA A 82 2.97 -8.55 6.19
N SER A 83 2.52 -8.19 7.39
CA SER A 83 3.40 -7.97 8.55
C SER A 83 4.07 -9.26 8.99
N PHE A 84 3.31 -10.36 9.02
CA PHE A 84 3.81 -11.70 9.34
C PHE A 84 4.90 -12.14 8.35
N ILE A 85 4.67 -12.01 7.03
CA ILE A 85 5.67 -12.37 6.01
C ILE A 85 6.95 -11.55 6.16
N HIS A 86 6.84 -10.24 6.42
CA HIS A 86 8.01 -9.41 6.66
C HIS A 86 8.79 -9.85 7.90
N MET A 87 8.09 -10.18 8.99
CA MET A 87 8.72 -10.65 10.22
C MET A 87 9.39 -12.02 10.02
N GLU A 88 8.74 -12.94 9.31
CA GLU A 88 9.28 -14.25 8.98
C GLU A 88 10.52 -14.14 8.10
N CYS A 89 10.50 -13.28 7.07
CA CYS A 89 11.66 -13.02 6.22
C CYS A 89 12.86 -12.44 7.01
N LEU A 90 12.61 -11.62 8.02
CA LEU A 90 13.66 -11.04 8.86
C LEU A 90 14.23 -12.07 9.84
N HIS A 91 13.38 -12.90 10.43
CA HIS A 91 13.79 -13.91 11.41
C HIS A 91 14.47 -15.12 10.76
N SER A 92 13.96 -15.57 9.62
CA SER A 92 14.42 -16.78 8.92
C SER A 92 15.42 -16.48 7.80
N HIS A 93 16.06 -15.30 7.81
CA HIS A 93 17.00 -14.94 6.76
C HIS A 93 18.26 -15.82 6.83
N PRO A 94 18.53 -16.69 5.83
CA PRO A 94 19.59 -17.69 5.92
C PRO A 94 20.98 -17.05 6.07
N VAL A 95 21.22 -15.91 5.42
CA VAL A 95 22.48 -15.17 5.56
C VAL A 95 22.70 -14.71 6.99
N LEU A 96 21.66 -14.27 7.70
CA LEU A 96 21.78 -13.79 9.08
C LEU A 96 22.06 -14.96 10.04
N ILE A 97 21.37 -16.09 9.85
CA ILE A 97 21.54 -17.31 10.65
C ILE A 97 22.97 -17.84 10.51
N ILE A 98 23.45 -17.94 9.27
CA ILE A 98 24.81 -18.41 8.96
C ILE A 98 25.84 -17.41 9.49
N PHE A 99 25.63 -16.10 9.31
CA PHE A 99 26.52 -15.07 9.81
C PHE A 99 26.63 -15.09 11.34
N CYS A 100 25.51 -15.25 12.06
CA CYS A 100 25.50 -15.35 13.51
C CYS A 100 26.24 -16.60 13.99
N SER A 101 25.99 -17.74 13.32
CA SER A 101 26.69 -19.00 13.63
C SER A 101 28.18 -18.90 13.36
N TYR A 102 28.58 -18.28 12.26
CA TYR A 102 29.97 -18.02 11.90
C TYR A 102 30.65 -17.08 12.91
N ILE A 103 29.98 -16.00 13.34
CA ILE A 103 30.52 -15.10 14.37
C ILE A 103 30.75 -15.86 15.68
N ARG A 104 29.77 -16.67 16.10
CA ARG A 104 29.87 -17.44 17.34
C ARG A 104 31.07 -18.39 17.31
N GLU A 105 31.22 -19.18 16.26
CA GLU A 105 32.38 -20.07 16.07
C GLU A 105 33.70 -19.28 16.12
N ARG A 106 33.80 -18.17 15.37
CA ARG A 106 35.00 -17.32 15.35
C ARG A 106 35.27 -16.61 16.67
N LEU A 107 34.24 -16.35 17.47
CA LEU A 107 34.36 -15.73 18.78
C LEU A 107 34.85 -16.75 19.81
N GLU A 108 34.34 -17.97 19.79
CA GLU A 108 34.78 -19.08 20.63
C GLU A 108 36.25 -19.45 20.34
N GLU A 109 36.61 -19.61 19.06
CA GLU A 109 38.01 -19.79 18.64
C GLU A 109 38.91 -18.67 19.18
N ARG A 110 38.44 -17.42 19.06
CA ARG A 110 39.19 -16.26 19.55
C ARG A 110 39.34 -16.30 21.07
N GLN A 111 38.27 -16.59 21.81
CA GLN A 111 38.32 -16.66 23.27
C GLN A 111 39.25 -17.77 23.75
N PHE A 112 39.21 -18.93 23.09
CA PHE A 112 40.14 -20.03 23.36
C PHE A 112 41.60 -19.61 23.17
N LEU A 113 41.95 -19.00 22.03
CA LEU A 113 43.30 -18.51 21.75
C LEU A 113 43.72 -17.42 22.75
N LEU A 114 42.83 -16.47 23.07
CA LEU A 114 43.13 -15.43 24.05
C LEU A 114 43.41 -16.02 25.43
N ASN A 115 42.65 -17.02 25.86
CA ASN A 115 42.83 -17.69 27.16
C ASN A 115 44.10 -18.54 27.19
N TYR A 116 44.46 -19.20 26.09
CA TYR A 116 45.70 -19.97 25.95
C TYR A 116 46.94 -19.06 26.14
N TYR A 117 47.05 -17.99 25.35
CA TYR A 117 48.18 -17.03 25.45
C TYR A 117 48.18 -16.20 26.74
N LYS A 118 47.02 -16.03 27.41
CA LYS A 118 46.94 -15.32 28.70
C LYS A 118 47.41 -16.18 29.87
N LYS A 119 47.23 -17.50 29.80
CA LYS A 119 47.67 -18.46 30.82
C LYS A 119 49.20 -18.60 30.82
N GLU A 120 49.83 -18.43 29.67
CA GLU A 120 51.27 -18.42 29.50
C GLU A 120 51.81 -17.00 29.75
N ALA A 121 52.23 -16.73 30.99
CA ALA A 121 52.54 -15.36 31.48
C ALA A 121 53.60 -14.59 30.66
N ASN A 122 54.42 -15.28 29.85
CA ASN A 122 55.42 -14.70 28.96
C ASN A 122 54.89 -14.35 27.54
N SER A 123 53.67 -14.74 27.17
CA SER A 123 53.15 -14.59 25.79
C SER A 123 52.24 -13.36 25.58
N ARG A 124 52.24 -12.39 26.50
CA ARG A 124 51.47 -11.13 26.34
C ARG A 124 51.89 -10.34 25.10
N GLU A 125 53.18 -10.38 24.77
CA GLU A 125 53.70 -9.69 23.58
C GLU A 125 53.25 -10.38 22.29
N GLU A 126 53.25 -11.72 22.26
CA GLU A 126 52.74 -12.51 21.13
C GLU A 126 51.24 -12.29 20.90
N LEU A 127 50.46 -12.15 21.98
CA LEU A 127 49.05 -11.80 21.92
C LEU A 127 48.80 -10.43 21.26
N ASN A 128 49.62 -9.43 21.63
CA ASN A 128 49.57 -8.09 21.05
C ASN A 128 49.96 -8.09 19.56
N ILE A 129 50.95 -8.90 19.18
CA ILE A 129 51.36 -9.07 17.79
C ILE A 129 50.22 -9.73 16.98
N TYR A 130 49.61 -10.81 17.48
CA TYR A 130 48.52 -11.51 16.82
C TYR A 130 47.29 -10.61 16.59
N THR A 131 46.86 -9.89 17.63
CA THR A 131 45.73 -8.96 17.53
C THR A 131 46.02 -7.84 16.54
N ARG A 132 47.20 -7.22 16.61
CA ARG A 132 47.63 -6.15 15.70
C ARG A 132 47.70 -6.62 14.24
N GLN A 133 48.27 -7.79 13.97
CA GLN A 133 48.31 -8.36 12.62
C GLN A 133 46.90 -8.56 12.04
N ARG A 134 45.96 -9.06 12.85
CA ARG A 134 44.56 -9.22 12.44
C ARG A 134 43.87 -7.90 12.14
N PHE A 135 44.07 -6.87 12.97
CA PHE A 135 43.55 -5.53 12.71
C PHE A 135 44.10 -4.95 11.39
N ILE A 136 45.40 -5.14 11.12
CA ILE A 136 46.01 -4.69 9.87
C ILE A 136 45.38 -5.42 8.67
N ARG A 137 45.24 -6.75 8.73
CA ARG A 137 44.58 -7.54 7.67
C ARG A 137 43.15 -7.09 7.43
N PHE A 138 42.38 -6.83 8.50
CA PHE A 138 41.01 -6.33 8.39
C PHE A 138 40.96 -4.94 7.73
N ARG A 139 41.87 -4.03 8.10
CA ARG A 139 41.95 -2.70 7.47
C ARG A 139 42.28 -2.78 5.98
N TRP A 140 43.19 -3.68 5.59
CA TRP A 140 43.51 -3.92 4.17
C TRP A 140 42.35 -4.53 3.41
N LEU A 141 41.67 -5.54 3.98
CA LEU A 141 40.51 -6.15 3.36
C LEU A 141 39.36 -5.14 3.20
N LEU A 142 39.15 -4.29 4.21
CA LEU A 142 38.18 -3.20 4.16
C LEU A 142 38.51 -2.18 3.07
N LEU A 143 39.78 -1.79 2.95
CA LEU A 143 40.24 -0.88 1.90
C LEU A 143 40.02 -1.51 0.52
N TYR A 144 40.41 -2.77 0.34
CA TYR A 144 40.22 -3.52 -0.91
C TYR A 144 38.75 -3.58 -1.32
N THR A 145 37.85 -3.91 -0.38
CA THR A 145 36.40 -3.95 -0.63
C THR A 145 35.85 -2.59 -1.00
N LEU A 146 36.31 -1.50 -0.36
CA LEU A 146 35.89 -0.14 -0.67
C LEU A 146 36.40 0.37 -2.02
N VAL A 147 37.62 0.00 -2.41
CA VAL A 147 38.18 0.36 -3.72
C VAL A 147 37.39 -0.32 -4.83
N LYS A 148 37.03 -1.60 -4.65
CA LYS A 148 36.23 -2.34 -5.64
C LYS A 148 34.76 -1.96 -5.68
N ASN A 149 34.21 -1.40 -4.59
CA ASN A 149 32.80 -1.04 -4.49
C ASN A 149 32.65 0.43 -4.09
N GLU A 150 32.72 1.33 -5.09
CA GLU A 150 32.72 2.78 -4.85
C GLU A 150 31.45 3.30 -4.17
N TYR A 151 30.29 2.72 -4.49
CA TYR A 151 29.00 3.09 -3.91
C TYR A 151 28.98 2.94 -2.38
N LEU A 152 29.69 1.95 -1.83
CA LEU A 152 29.75 1.71 -0.38
C LEU A 152 30.49 2.81 0.39
N LYS A 153 31.33 3.61 -0.28
CA LYS A 153 32.05 4.74 0.35
C LYS A 153 31.06 5.78 0.89
N GLN A 154 30.02 6.08 0.10
CA GLN A 154 29.00 7.07 0.46
C GLN A 154 28.12 6.58 1.61
N PHE A 155 27.61 5.34 1.50
CA PHE A 155 26.79 4.72 2.55
C PHE A 155 27.54 4.60 3.88
N ARG A 156 28.82 4.21 3.85
CA ARG A 156 29.63 4.11 5.06
C ARG A 156 29.84 5.46 5.73
N LYS A 157 30.16 6.51 4.98
CA LYS A 157 30.35 7.87 5.54
C LYS A 157 29.06 8.36 6.20
N HIS A 158 27.92 8.15 5.55
CA HIS A 158 26.62 8.52 6.11
C HIS A 158 26.27 7.71 7.36
N GLN A 159 26.47 6.39 7.33
CA GLN A 159 26.21 5.56 8.51
C GLN A 159 27.13 5.89 9.67
N VAL A 160 28.44 6.07 9.45
CA VAL A 160 29.43 6.47 10.48
C VAL A 160 28.99 7.72 11.24
N ASN A 161 28.36 8.67 10.57
CA ASN A 161 27.85 9.88 11.20
C ASN A 161 26.53 9.67 11.98
N ASN A 162 25.81 8.57 11.73
CA ASN A 162 24.48 8.27 12.26
C ASN A 162 24.44 7.16 13.33
N TRP A 163 25.58 6.65 13.83
CA TRP A 163 25.64 5.50 14.77
C TRP A 163 25.04 5.73 16.17
N ASN A 164 24.35 6.85 16.41
CA ASN A 164 23.69 7.10 17.69
C ASN A 164 22.36 6.33 17.85
N MET A 165 21.96 5.52 16.87
CA MET A 165 20.66 4.84 16.87
C MET A 165 20.77 3.42 17.43
N THR A 166 20.00 3.13 18.47
CA THR A 166 19.99 1.80 19.09
C THR A 166 19.31 0.78 18.17
N SER A 167 19.78 -0.48 18.18
CA SER A 167 19.31 -1.55 17.28
C SER A 167 17.78 -1.76 17.35
N ALA A 168 17.20 -1.61 18.54
CA ALA A 168 15.76 -1.71 18.77
C ALA A 168 14.97 -0.53 18.14
N GLU A 169 15.47 0.70 18.24
CA GLU A 169 14.88 1.86 17.58
C GLU A 169 14.95 1.73 16.06
N SER A 170 16.02 1.13 15.52
CA SER A 170 16.16 0.92 14.08
C SER A 170 15.14 -0.08 13.51
N PHE A 171 14.82 -1.12 14.26
CA PHE A 171 13.81 -2.11 13.87
C PHE A 171 12.40 -1.54 13.99
N ASN A 172 12.11 -0.82 15.07
CA ASN A 172 10.82 -0.15 15.24
C ASN A 172 10.63 0.96 14.20
N GLU A 173 11.64 1.77 13.90
CA GLU A 173 11.60 2.75 12.80
C GLU A 173 11.48 2.07 11.44
N PHE A 174 12.12 0.91 11.22
CA PHE A 174 11.95 0.15 9.98
C PHE A 174 10.52 -0.39 9.84
N LEU A 175 9.95 -0.97 10.89
CA LEU A 175 8.56 -1.40 10.90
C LEU A 175 7.63 -0.21 10.67
N ILE A 176 7.89 0.91 11.34
CA ILE A 176 7.10 2.14 11.17
C ILE A 176 7.24 2.69 9.74
N ARG A 177 8.43 2.67 9.13
CA ARG A 177 8.64 3.25 7.79
C ARG A 177 8.20 2.35 6.65
N THR A 178 8.46 1.05 6.75
CA THR A 178 8.24 0.10 5.65
C THR A 178 6.82 -0.44 5.70
N VAL A 179 6.35 -0.82 6.89
CA VAL A 179 5.03 -1.39 7.09
C VAL A 179 4.05 -0.26 7.43
N PHE A 180 4.25 0.45 8.53
CA PHE A 180 3.23 1.35 9.08
C PHE A 180 2.98 2.61 8.24
N LYS A 181 4.00 3.29 7.71
CA LYS A 181 3.85 4.48 6.84
C LYS A 181 3.19 4.15 5.51
N ARG A 182 3.37 2.92 5.01
CA ARG A 182 2.65 2.43 3.83
C ARG A 182 1.15 2.32 4.10
N PHE A 183 0.75 1.99 5.34
CA PHE A 183 -0.64 1.87 5.76
C PHE A 183 -1.26 3.15 6.38
N GLN A 184 -0.49 4.05 7.00
CA GLN A 184 -1.02 5.17 7.81
C GLN A 184 -1.41 6.46 7.10
N HIS A 185 -1.09 6.65 5.81
CA HIS A 185 -1.28 7.96 5.15
C HIS A 185 -2.74 8.47 5.06
N THR A 186 -3.73 7.77 5.63
CA THR A 186 -5.16 8.16 5.64
C THR A 186 -5.83 8.17 7.00
N THR A 187 -5.26 7.59 8.07
CA THR A 187 -5.94 7.57 9.39
C THR A 187 -5.93 8.95 10.07
N SER A 188 -4.90 9.79 9.82
CA SER A 188 -4.86 11.14 10.39
C SER A 188 -5.81 12.14 9.71
N LYS A 189 -6.33 11.84 8.51
CA LYS A 189 -7.32 12.71 7.84
C LYS A 189 -8.77 12.37 8.19
N SER A 190 -9.07 11.13 8.57
CA SER A 190 -10.46 10.73 8.85
C SER A 190 -10.88 10.93 10.31
N LEU A 191 -9.95 11.00 11.27
CA LEU A 191 -10.28 11.12 12.69
C LEU A 191 -10.25 12.57 13.21
N GLY A 192 -9.63 13.49 12.45
CA GLY A 192 -9.71 14.93 12.69
C GLY A 192 -11.05 15.56 12.27
N ASP A 193 -11.73 15.00 11.25
CA ASP A 193 -13.00 15.54 10.74
C ASP A 193 -14.25 15.08 11.52
N LEU A 194 -14.11 14.06 12.38
CA LEU A 194 -15.18 13.59 13.27
C LEU A 194 -15.16 14.27 14.64
N THR A 195 -14.03 14.85 15.05
CA THR A 195 -13.93 15.60 16.31
C THR A 195 -14.29 17.08 16.15
N THR A 196 -14.15 17.68 14.96
CA THR A 196 -14.58 19.07 14.72
C THR A 196 -16.10 19.21 14.54
N LYS A 197 -16.82 18.13 14.17
CA LYS A 197 -18.28 18.18 14.00
C LYS A 197 -19.08 17.98 15.29
N ASN A 198 -18.48 17.40 16.32
CA ASN A 198 -19.16 17.18 17.61
C ASN A 198 -18.91 18.31 18.64
N GLN A 199 -18.00 19.24 18.37
CA GLN A 199 -17.77 20.42 19.23
C GLN A 199 -18.50 21.68 18.76
N MET A 200 -19.16 21.66 17.59
CA MET A 200 -19.90 22.82 17.06
C MET A 200 -21.43 22.66 17.14
N THR A 201 -21.92 21.65 17.85
CA THR A 201 -23.35 21.36 18.07
C THR A 201 -23.79 21.45 19.53
N THR A 202 -22.92 21.90 20.44
CA THR A 202 -23.26 22.07 21.86
C THR A 202 -22.89 23.45 22.39
N LEU A 203 -23.26 24.51 21.68
CA LEU A 203 -23.39 25.86 22.24
C LEU A 203 -24.50 26.58 21.47
N ASN A 204 -25.51 27.05 22.21
CA ASN A 204 -26.70 27.81 21.80
C ASN A 204 -27.99 27.01 21.60
N GLU A 205 -28.49 26.39 22.67
CA GLU A 205 -29.93 26.42 22.95
C GLU A 205 -30.15 27.36 24.14
N ASP A 206 -30.47 28.61 23.84
CA ASP A 206 -31.13 29.52 24.78
C ASP A 206 -32.02 30.51 23.99
N ASN A 207 -33.32 30.39 24.26
CA ASN A 207 -34.37 31.43 24.20
C ASN A 207 -34.98 31.91 22.86
N ASN A 208 -36.33 31.83 22.88
CA ASN A 208 -37.35 32.68 22.26
C ASN A 208 -37.65 32.59 20.75
N GLY A 209 -38.78 31.93 20.47
CA GLY A 209 -40.02 32.58 20.00
C GLY A 209 -40.03 33.28 18.64
N GLY A 210 -40.86 32.77 17.71
CA GLY A 210 -41.42 33.59 16.63
C GLY A 210 -41.43 32.94 15.24
N MET A 211 -42.62 32.47 14.85
CA MET A 211 -43.34 32.88 13.62
C MET A 211 -42.71 32.70 12.21
N CYS A 212 -43.52 32.07 11.35
CA CYS A 212 -43.69 32.23 9.90
C CYS A 212 -42.58 31.87 8.89
N THR A 213 -42.90 30.82 8.11
CA THR A 213 -43.01 30.78 6.62
C THR A 213 -42.09 31.61 5.74
N THR A 214 -41.48 30.95 4.73
CA THR A 214 -41.43 31.27 3.27
C THR A 214 -40.28 30.44 2.66
N LEU A 215 -40.50 29.40 1.84
CA LEU A 215 -40.73 29.40 0.37
C LEU A 215 -40.11 30.57 -0.41
N LEU A 216 -39.13 30.25 -1.27
CA LEU A 216 -38.91 30.66 -2.68
C LEU A 216 -37.42 30.37 -3.03
N LEU A 217 -37.11 29.56 -4.05
CA LEU A 217 -36.85 29.95 -5.46
C LEU A 217 -35.83 31.11 -5.54
N ASP A 218 -34.75 31.08 -6.33
CA ASP A 218 -34.72 30.77 -7.75
C ASP A 218 -33.26 30.84 -8.29
N ASN A 219 -33.03 30.20 -9.44
CA ASN A 219 -32.17 30.63 -10.57
C ASN A 219 -30.62 30.71 -10.42
N ASN A 220 -29.88 29.93 -11.22
CA ASN A 220 -29.27 30.28 -12.53
C ASN A 220 -28.11 31.28 -12.36
N ASP A 221 -26.98 31.21 -13.03
CA ASP A 221 -26.50 30.44 -14.17
C ASP A 221 -24.95 30.64 -14.18
N ASP A 222 -24.31 29.91 -15.09
CA ASP A 222 -23.09 30.29 -15.80
C ASP A 222 -21.73 29.65 -15.48
N GLN A 223 -21.26 29.07 -16.58
CA GLN A 223 -20.03 28.38 -16.93
C GLN A 223 -18.76 29.25 -16.76
N GLN A 224 -17.62 28.62 -16.45
CA GLN A 224 -16.54 28.41 -17.45
C GLN A 224 -15.30 27.72 -16.87
N THR A 225 -15.05 26.52 -17.40
CA THR A 225 -13.77 26.00 -17.91
C THR A 225 -12.45 26.73 -17.57
N SER A 226 -11.47 26.01 -16.99
CA SER A 226 -10.07 26.07 -17.47
C SER A 226 -9.14 24.98 -16.90
N LYS A 227 -8.73 24.07 -17.80
CA LYS A 227 -7.38 23.52 -18.06
C LYS A 227 -6.57 22.82 -16.95
N ARG A 228 -6.35 21.51 -17.18
CA ARG A 228 -5.26 20.69 -16.65
C ARG A 228 -3.99 20.88 -17.49
N PRO A 229 -2.77 20.87 -16.91
CA PRO A 229 -1.55 20.67 -17.69
C PRO A 229 -1.13 19.20 -17.75
N ILE A 230 -0.72 18.82 -18.97
CA ILE A 230 -0.09 17.56 -19.38
C ILE A 230 1.42 17.80 -19.36
N TYR A 231 2.21 16.93 -18.75
CA TYR A 231 3.67 16.93 -18.89
C TYR A 231 4.07 15.81 -19.85
N LYS A 232 4.68 16.18 -20.97
CA LYS A 232 5.43 15.28 -21.86
C LYS A 232 6.92 15.43 -21.56
N THR A 233 7.57 14.29 -21.62
CA THR A 233 8.98 13.94 -21.80
C THR A 233 9.92 15.01 -22.37
N LEU A 234 11.11 15.08 -21.75
CA LEU A 234 12.42 15.01 -22.39
C LEU A 234 13.31 14.11 -21.53
#